data_AF-A0A381UWD9-F1
#
_entry.id   AF-A0A381UWD9-F1
#
_cell.length_a   1.000
_cell.length_b   1.000
_cell.length_c   1.000
_cell.angle_alpha   90.00
_cell.angle_beta   90.00
_cell.angle_gamma   90.00
#
_symmetry.space_group_name_H-M   'P 1'
#
loop_
_entity.id
_entity.type
_entity.pdbx_description
1 polymer ?
#
loop_
_entity_poly.entity_id
_entity_poly.type
_entity_poly.pdbx_seq_one_letter_code
_entity_poly.pdbx_strand_id
1 'polypeptide(L)' 'MKTSLLFLLITSIPMLDILISFKTNQYPKTMPATKLGRSIFALVATAAWITALVFTIIDYF' A
#
# COMPACT_ATOMS: atom_id res chain seq x y z
N MET A 1 -17.59 -1.14 11.38
CA MET A 1 -16.83 -1.23 10.11
C MET A 1 -16.27 -2.65 10.04
N LYS A 2 -16.41 -3.36 8.91
CA LYS A 2 -15.84 -4.71 8.78
C LYS A 2 -14.30 -4.64 8.86
N THR A 3 -13.67 -5.61 9.51
CA THR A 3 -12.21 -5.65 9.71
C THR A 3 -11.44 -5.71 8.40
N SER A 4 -11.98 -6.40 7.39
CA SER A 4 -11.47 -6.43 6.01
C SER A 4 -11.36 -5.03 5.40
N LEU A 5 -12.42 -4.23 5.54
CA LEU A 5 -12.52 -2.85 5.04
C LEU A 5 -11.55 -1.92 5.78
N LEU A 6 -11.38 -2.10 7.10
CA LEU A 6 -10.37 -1.37 7.88
C LEU A 6 -8.95 -1.72 7.40
N PHE A 7 -8.69 -3.00 7.15
CA PHE A 7 -7.39 -3.46 6.66
C PHE A 7 -7.08 -2.91 5.26
N LEU A 8 -8.07 -2.85 4.36
CA LEU A 8 -7.94 -2.22 3.05
C LEU A 8 -7.64 -0.72 3.16
N LEU A 9 -8.32 0.00 4.06
CA LEU A 9 -8.07 1.43 4.25
C LEU A 9 -6.65 1.71 4.76
N ILE A 10 -6.16 0.95 5.73
CA ILE A 10 -4.82 1.13 6.29
C ILE A 10 -3.75 0.79 5.24
N THR A 11 -3.91 -0.31 4.51
CA THR A 11 -2.96 -0.71 3.45
C THR A 11 -3.01 0.21 2.24
N SER A 12 -4.08 0.99 2.05
CA SER A 12 -4.17 1.98 0.97
C SER A 12 -3.30 3.22 1.21
N ILE A 13 -2.96 3.54 2.46
CA ILE A 13 -2.10 4.69 2.81
C ILE A 13 -0.71 4.56 2.14
N PRO A 14 0.08 3.50 2.37
CA PRO A 14 1.37 3.34 1.70
C PRO A 14 1.23 3.17 0.19
N MET A 15 0.11 2.63 -0.31
CA MET A 15 -0.13 2.52 -1.75
C MET A 15 -0.31 3.88 -2.42
N LEU A 16 -1.03 4.81 -1.78
CA LEU A 16 -1.16 6.18 -2.24
C LEU A 16 0.19 6.92 -2.23
N ASP A 17 0.98 6.73 -1.19
CA ASP A 17 2.34 7.28 -1.12
C ASP A 17 3.22 6.78 -2.29
N ILE A 18 3.09 5.50 -2.67
CA ILE A 18 3.77 4.92 -3.83
C ILE A 18 3.30 5.55 -5.14
N LEU A 19 1.98 5.69 -5.34
CA LEU A 19 1.42 6.31 -6.55
C LEU A 19 1.86 7.77 -6.71
N ILE A 20 1.80 8.55 -5.63
CA ILE A 20 2.24 9.95 -5.63
C ILE A 20 3.73 10.03 -5.94
N SER A 21 4.53 9.11 -5.39
CA SER A 21 5.96 9.07 -5.65
C SER A 21 6.29 8.81 -7.12
N PHE A 22 5.60 7.86 -7.76
CA PHE A 22 5.74 7.63 -9.20
C PHE A 22 5.32 8.84 -10.04
N LYS A 23 4.26 9.54 -9.63
CA LYS A 23 3.77 10.72 -10.36
C LYS A 23 4.69 11.93 -10.25
N THR A 24 5.29 12.14 -9.07
CA THR A 24 6.02 13.38 -8.74
C THR A 24 7.54 13.23 -8.79
N ASN A 25 8.06 11.99 -8.92
CA ASN A 25 9.47 11.67 -8.69
C ASN A 25 10.01 12.12 -7.32
N GLN A 26 9.12 12.41 -6.37
CA GLN A 26 9.48 12.74 -4.99
C GLN A 26 9.15 11.57 -4.08
N TYR A 27 10.03 11.28 -3.12
CA TYR A 27 9.81 10.20 -2.17
C TYR A 27 9.22 10.77 -0.88
N PRO A 28 8.04 10.30 -0.45
CA PRO A 28 7.47 10.73 0.83
C PRO A 28 8.38 10.28 1.98
N LYS A 29 8.36 11.03 3.10
CA LYS A 29 9.21 10.77 4.28
C LYS A 29 8.97 9.38 4.90
N THR A 30 7.82 8.78 4.61
CA THR A 30 7.41 7.43 5.03
C THR A 30 8.14 6.32 4.26
N MET A 31 8.79 6.63 3.12
CA MET A 31 9.55 5.67 2.34
C MET A 31 11.04 5.62 2.73
N PRO A 32 11.69 4.44 2.56
CA PRO A 32 13.14 4.32 2.77
C PRO A 32 13.96 5.25 1.87
N ALA A 33 15.06 5.78 2.40
CA ALA A 33 15.97 6.65 1.64
C ALA A 33 16.85 5.89 0.62
N THR A 34 17.03 4.58 0.79
CA THR A 34 17.84 3.75 -0.12
C THR A 34 17.01 3.23 -1.28
N LYS A 35 17.61 3.13 -2.48
CA LYS A 35 16.92 2.63 -3.68
C LYS A 35 16.35 1.21 -3.46
N LEU A 36 17.15 0.34 -2.86
CA LEU A 36 16.77 -1.04 -2.56
C LEU A 36 15.64 -1.09 -1.50
N GLY A 37 15.73 -0.26 -0.46
CA GLY A 37 14.67 -0.15 0.55
C GLY A 37 13.34 0.29 -0.05
N ARG A 38 13.34 1.26 -0.97
CA ARG A 38 12.12 1.68 -1.68
C ARG A 38 11.52 0.57 -2.52
N SER A 39 12.34 -0.18 -3.24
CA SER A 39 11.86 -1.32 -4.05
C SER A 39 11.20 -2.39 -3.19
N ILE A 40 11.81 -2.74 -2.05
CA ILE A 40 11.24 -3.72 -1.12
C ILE A 40 9.96 -3.17 -0.49
N PHE A 41 9.97 -1.92 -0.02
CA PHE A 41 8.80 -1.28 0.56
C PHE A 41 7.62 -1.27 -0.43
N ALA A 42 7.87 -0.87 -1.68
CA ALA A 42 6.85 -0.85 -2.71
C ALA A 42 6.27 -2.25 -2.99
N LEU A 43 7.13 -3.26 -3.06
CA LEU A 43 6.70 -4.65 -3.26
C LEU A 43 5.81 -5.15 -2.12
N VAL A 44 6.25 -4.98 -0.87
CA VAL A 44 5.52 -5.45 0.32
C VAL A 44 4.20 -4.71 0.49
N ALA A 45 4.20 -3.38 0.32
CA ALA A 45 2.98 -2.57 0.42
C ALA A 45 1.95 -2.95 -0.66
N THR A 46 2.41 -3.18 -1.90
CA THR A 46 1.54 -3.60 -3.00
C THR A 46 0.96 -4.99 -2.73
N ALA A 47 1.78 -5.94 -2.27
CA ALA A 47 1.31 -7.29 -1.93
C ALA A 47 0.26 -7.25 -0.80
N ALA A 48 0.53 -6.49 0.26
CA ALA A 48 -0.40 -6.33 1.38
C ALA A 48 -1.73 -5.68 0.95
N TRP A 49 -1.68 -4.68 0.08
CA TRP A 49 -2.87 -4.02 -0.46
C TRP A 49 -3.72 -4.95 -1.33
N ILE A 50 -3.10 -5.76 -2.20
CA ILE A 50 -3.80 -6.77 -3.01
C ILE A 50 -4.45 -7.81 -2.11
N THR A 51 -3.73 -8.32 -1.10
CA THR A 51 -4.30 -9.27 -0.13
C THR A 51 -5.48 -8.67 0.63
N ALA A 52 -5.39 -7.40 1.05
CA ALA A 52 -6.49 -6.71 1.71
C ALA A 52 -7.70 -6.53 0.79
N LEU A 53 -7.48 -6.23 -0.48
CA LEU A 53 -8.54 -6.11 -1.48
C LEU A 53 -9.26 -7.44 -1.68
N VAL A 54 -8.52 -8.54 -1.85
CA VAL A 54 -9.10 -9.89 -2.00
C VAL A 54 -9.93 -10.27 -0.78
N PHE A 55 -9.41 -10.07 0.44
CA PHE A 55 -10.18 -10.33 1.66
C PHE A 55 -11.44 -9.46 1.77
N THR A 56 -11.37 -8.20 1.32
CA THR A 56 -12.52 -7.31 1.33
C THR A 56 -13.58 -7.77 0.32
N ILE A 57 -13.19 -8.24 -0.86
CA ILE A 57 -14.11 -8.81 -1.85
C ILE A 57 -14.79 -10.07 -1.29
N ILE A 58 -14.02 -10.99 -0.70
CA ILE A 58 -14.56 -12.23 -0.10
C ILE A 58 -15.50 -11.93 1.06
N ASP A 59 -15.20 -10.94 1.91
CA ASP A 59 -16.07 -10.57 3.02
C ASP A 59 -17.32 -9.78 2.55
N TYR A 60 -17.30 -9.22 1.34
CA TYR A 60 -18.45 -8.48 0.80
C TYR A 60 -19.48 -9.37 0.10
N PHE A 61 -19.05 -10.47 -0.54
CA PHE A 61 -19.90 -11.40 -1.30
C PHE A 61 -20.10 -12.73 -0.56
#